data_AF-A0A662SL66-F1
#
_entry.id   AF-A0A662SL66-F1
#
_cell.length_a   1.000
_cell.length_b   1.000
_cell.length_c   1.000
_cell.angle_alpha   90.00
_cell.angle_beta   90.00
_cell.angle_gamma   90.00
#
_symmetry.space_group_name_H-M   'P 1'
#
loop_
_entity.id
_entity.type
_entity.pdbx_description
1 polymer ?
#
loop_
_entity_poly.entity_id
_entity_poly.type
_entity_poly.pdbx_seq_one_letter_code
_entity_poly.pdbx_strand_id
1 'polypeptide(L)'
;MRWTQTKSTKTPNERKHRSALVKKQVYVCEVCGKTLFGVPIIVEIAGHRATTCPSCARRIRGEQLKLLEKAKSQVTLTKPPQKVEKVRKKAKPRPKIAESQPKEYELVEDFGTKIKRAREELGLKIEHIAKAINIKASTLSKIEAGKIVPSYDVARSLERVLDIRIITRGSYEVSTTGVIESGPPPSITLGELANLKEKKRRG
;
A
#
# COMPACT_ATOMS: atom_id res chain seq x y z
N MET A 1 -3.96 53.95 12.35
CA MET A 1 -4.37 53.48 11.01
C MET A 1 -4.88 52.04 11.12
N ARG A 2 -6.00 51.67 10.49
CA ARG A 2 -6.62 50.33 10.64
C ARG A 2 -6.46 49.51 9.35
N TRP A 3 -5.37 48.73 9.26
CA TRP A 3 -5.11 47.86 8.10
C TRP A 3 -6.03 46.63 8.10
N THR A 4 -7.12 46.68 7.32
CA THR A 4 -8.01 45.54 7.08
C THR A 4 -7.39 44.59 6.05
N GLN A 5 -6.80 43.48 6.52
CA GLN A 5 -6.36 42.41 5.62
C GLN A 5 -7.56 41.75 4.91
N THR A 6 -7.79 42.12 3.65
CA THR A 6 -8.78 41.49 2.76
C THR A 6 -8.32 40.08 2.39
N LYS A 7 -8.64 39.09 3.22
CA LYS A 7 -8.35 37.67 2.95
C LYS A 7 -9.02 37.24 1.65
N SER A 8 -8.22 37.09 0.59
CA SER A 8 -8.69 36.76 -0.76
C SER A 8 -9.51 35.46 -0.78
N THR A 9 -10.81 35.58 -0.99
CA THR A 9 -11.81 34.50 -0.95
C THR A 9 -11.83 33.65 -2.22
N LYS A 10 -10.66 33.15 -2.66
CA LYS A 10 -10.54 32.28 -3.83
C LYS A 10 -11.40 31.03 -3.69
N THR A 11 -12.40 30.95 -4.55
CA THR A 11 -13.52 30.00 -4.48
C THR A 11 -13.05 28.55 -4.64
N PRO A 12 -13.84 27.56 -4.18
CA PRO A 12 -13.46 26.14 -4.30
C PRO A 12 -13.27 25.68 -5.75
N ASN A 13 -13.96 26.29 -6.71
CA ASN A 13 -13.93 25.88 -8.12
C ASN A 13 -12.61 26.28 -8.82
N GLU A 14 -12.10 27.48 -8.55
CA GLU A 14 -10.82 27.96 -9.10
C GLU A 14 -9.66 27.03 -8.72
N ARG A 15 -9.70 26.46 -7.50
CA ARG A 15 -8.71 25.49 -7.03
C ARG A 15 -8.76 24.19 -7.83
N LYS A 16 -9.96 23.68 -8.16
CA LYS A 16 -10.13 22.43 -8.93
C LYS A 16 -9.53 22.54 -10.34
N HIS A 17 -9.76 23.65 -11.05
CA HIS A 17 -9.20 23.84 -12.39
C HIS A 17 -7.66 23.95 -12.39
N ARG A 18 -7.06 24.69 -11.44
CA ARG A 18 -5.59 24.73 -11.31
C ARG A 18 -5.01 23.34 -10.98
N SER A 19 -5.69 22.55 -10.14
CA SER A 19 -5.29 21.17 -9.81
C SER A 19 -5.41 20.16 -10.97
N ALA A 20 -6.13 20.49 -12.04
CA ALA A 20 -6.25 19.63 -13.21
C ALA A 20 -5.08 19.82 -14.19
N LEU A 21 -4.79 21.07 -14.57
CA LEU A 21 -3.73 21.43 -15.53
C LEU A 21 -2.33 20.98 -15.06
N VAL A 22 -2.06 21.06 -13.76
CA VAL A 22 -0.78 20.68 -13.13
C VAL A 22 -0.43 19.18 -13.30
N LYS A 23 -1.40 18.32 -13.64
CA LYS A 23 -1.16 16.87 -13.78
C LYS A 23 -0.48 16.45 -15.10
N LYS A 24 -0.42 17.33 -16.11
CA LYS A 24 0.03 16.97 -17.48
C LYS A 24 1.36 17.61 -17.91
N GLN A 25 2.11 18.23 -16.99
CA GLN A 25 3.46 18.72 -17.28
C GLN A 25 4.49 17.58 -17.24
N VAL A 26 5.50 17.68 -18.10
CA VAL A 26 6.69 16.81 -18.10
C VAL A 26 7.87 17.63 -17.59
N TYR A 27 8.70 17.06 -16.72
CA TYR A 27 9.90 17.70 -16.21
C TYR A 27 11.09 16.72 -16.21
N VAL A 28 12.30 17.26 -16.23
CA VAL A 28 13.56 16.51 -16.10
C VAL A 28 14.09 16.66 -14.67
N CYS A 29 14.58 15.58 -14.08
CA CYS A 29 15.26 15.62 -12.79
C CYS A 29 16.73 15.99 -12.96
N GLU A 30 17.12 17.20 -12.56
CA GLU A 30 18.50 17.73 -12.67
C GLU A 30 19.56 16.83 -12.03
N VAL A 31 19.20 16.09 -10.97
CA VAL A 31 20.11 15.20 -10.22
C VAL A 31 20.29 13.81 -10.88
N CYS A 32 19.48 13.42 -11.88
CA CYS A 32 19.64 12.09 -12.52
C CYS A 32 19.11 11.95 -13.96
N GLY A 33 18.84 13.06 -14.66
CA GLY A 33 18.40 13.09 -16.07
C GLY A 33 17.01 12.53 -16.37
N LYS A 34 16.33 11.91 -15.39
CA LYS A 34 15.06 11.20 -15.63
C LYS A 34 13.90 12.15 -15.93
N THR A 35 13.23 11.92 -17.05
CA THR A 35 11.94 12.53 -17.42
C THR A 35 10.80 11.97 -16.57
N LEU A 36 9.92 12.85 -16.11
CA LEU A 36 8.85 12.55 -15.15
C LEU A 36 7.61 13.38 -15.43
N PHE A 37 6.46 12.86 -15.00
CA PHE A 37 5.14 13.43 -15.29
C PHE A 37 4.49 13.98 -14.01
N GLY A 38 3.77 15.10 -14.13
CA GLY A 38 3.07 15.76 -13.03
C GLY A 38 3.95 16.75 -12.27
N VAL A 39 3.88 16.74 -10.93
CA VAL A 39 4.47 17.78 -10.09
C VAL A 39 5.97 17.55 -9.85
N PRO A 40 6.86 18.52 -10.16
CA PRO A 40 8.27 18.47 -9.78
C PRO A 40 8.47 18.71 -8.28
N ILE A 41 9.48 18.06 -7.69
CA ILE A 41 9.85 18.29 -6.29
C ILE A 41 11.12 19.14 -6.25
N ILE A 42 10.95 20.40 -5.84
CA ILE A 42 12.06 21.33 -5.64
C ILE A 42 12.77 20.98 -4.32
N VAL A 43 14.10 20.93 -4.37
CA VAL A 43 15.00 20.77 -3.20
C VAL A 43 16.13 21.78 -3.29
N GLU A 44 16.78 22.06 -2.16
CA GLU A 44 17.94 22.95 -2.11
C GLU A 44 19.22 22.12 -2.01
N ILE A 45 20.14 22.35 -2.96
CA ILE A 45 21.43 21.65 -3.10
C ILE A 45 22.50 22.73 -3.25
N ALA A 46 23.46 22.78 -2.33
CA ALA A 46 24.55 23.76 -2.33
C ALA A 46 24.08 25.24 -2.51
N GLY A 47 22.92 25.61 -1.95
CA GLY A 47 22.33 26.95 -2.06
C GLY A 47 21.47 27.19 -3.32
N HIS A 48 21.41 26.24 -4.26
CA HIS A 48 20.61 26.34 -5.48
C HIS A 48 19.34 25.48 -5.40
N ARG A 49 18.24 25.98 -5.98
CA ARG A 49 16.94 25.30 -6.00
C ARG A 49 16.83 24.39 -7.23
N ALA A 50 16.96 23.09 -7.01
CA ALA A 50 17.01 22.08 -8.07
C ALA A 50 15.67 21.34 -8.25
N THR A 51 15.28 21.10 -9.50
CA THR A 51 14.11 20.31 -9.90
C THR A 51 14.43 18.82 -9.83
N THR A 52 13.79 18.08 -8.91
CA THR A 52 14.18 16.68 -8.64
C THR A 52 13.03 15.68 -8.61
N CYS A 53 13.38 14.41 -8.85
CA CYS A 53 12.48 13.28 -8.76
C CYS A 53 12.19 12.90 -7.29
N PRO A 54 11.08 12.18 -7.02
CA PRO A 54 10.76 11.66 -5.69
C PRO A 54 11.86 10.82 -5.04
N SER A 55 12.75 10.18 -5.80
CA SER A 55 13.85 9.37 -5.26
C SER A 55 15.05 10.21 -4.84
N CYS A 56 15.48 11.16 -5.69
CA CYS A 56 16.57 12.09 -5.36
C CYS A 56 16.17 13.04 -4.22
N ALA A 57 14.94 13.58 -4.25
CA ALA A 57 14.42 14.44 -3.18
C ALA A 57 14.42 13.76 -1.81
N ARG A 58 14.12 12.44 -1.76
CA ARG A 58 14.18 11.65 -0.52
C ARG A 58 15.61 11.36 -0.07
N ARG A 59 16.55 11.10 -1.00
CA ARG A 59 17.98 10.91 -0.68
C ARG A 59 18.59 12.16 -0.05
N ILE A 60 18.48 13.30 -0.75
CA ILE A 60 19.09 14.58 -0.36
C ILE A 60 18.55 15.06 1.01
N ARG A 61 17.23 15.06 1.20
CA ARG A 61 16.62 15.45 2.49
C ARG A 61 16.97 14.49 3.62
N GLY A 62 17.08 13.19 3.34
CA GLY A 62 17.49 12.18 4.32
C GLY A 62 18.96 12.28 4.74
N GLU A 63 19.82 12.79 3.87
CA GLU A 63 21.23 13.07 4.15
C GLU A 63 21.39 14.36 4.98
N GLN A 64 20.70 15.43 4.58
CA GLN A 64 20.62 16.68 5.36
C GLN A 64 20.13 16.44 6.80
N LEU A 65 19.08 15.63 6.99
CA LEU A 65 18.57 15.26 8.31
C LEU A 65 19.64 14.58 9.19
N LYS A 66 20.38 13.60 8.65
CA LYS A 66 21.45 12.90 9.39
C LYS A 66 22.59 13.84 9.82
N LEU A 67 22.90 14.86 9.03
CA LEU A 67 23.90 15.87 9.39
C LEU A 67 23.40 16.76 10.54
N LEU A 68 22.13 17.18 10.52
CA LEU A 68 21.51 17.93 11.62
C LEU A 68 21.39 17.10 12.91
N GLU A 69 21.12 15.79 12.82
CA GLU A 69 21.09 14.89 13.97
C GLU A 69 22.49 14.71 14.59
N LYS A 70 23.53 14.49 13.76
CA LYS A 70 24.92 14.42 14.22
C LYS A 70 25.36 15.70 14.92
N ALA A 71 25.14 16.87 14.31
CA ALA A 71 25.47 18.16 14.90
C ALA A 71 24.81 18.38 16.27
N LYS A 72 23.55 17.95 16.46
CA LYS A 72 22.88 18.04 17.77
C LYS A 72 23.43 17.07 18.81
N SER A 73 23.90 15.89 18.39
CA SER A 73 24.43 14.87 19.29
C SER A 73 25.77 15.22 19.94
N GLN A 74 26.49 16.22 19.41
CA GLN A 74 27.84 16.60 19.88
C GLN A 74 27.85 17.73 20.94
N VAL A 75 26.71 18.31 21.31
CA VAL A 75 26.65 19.53 22.16
C VAL A 75 26.16 19.25 23.59
N THR A 76 26.12 17.99 24.04
CA THR A 76 25.66 17.61 25.39
C THR A 76 26.73 16.89 26.22
N LEU A 77 27.87 17.57 26.45
CA LEU A 77 28.97 17.09 27.31
C LEU A 77 29.36 18.08 28.43
N THR A 78 28.43 18.92 28.91
CA THR A 78 28.65 19.77 30.10
C THR A 78 27.37 20.08 30.89
N LYS A 79 26.80 19.09 31.58
CA LYS A 79 26.02 19.36 32.81
C LYS A 79 25.96 18.13 33.74
N PRO A 80 26.20 18.27 35.06
CA PRO A 80 26.15 17.16 36.00
C PRO A 80 24.73 16.56 36.12
N PRO A 81 24.60 15.28 36.50
CA PRO A 81 23.32 14.59 36.56
C PRO A 81 22.47 15.05 37.75
N GLN A 82 21.73 16.14 37.58
CA GLN A 82 20.67 16.50 38.52
C GLN A 82 19.60 15.39 38.53
N LYS A 83 19.46 14.75 39.70
CA LYS A 83 18.48 13.70 40.01
C LYS A 83 17.06 14.27 40.05
N VAL A 84 16.54 14.69 38.89
CA VAL A 84 15.12 15.00 38.73
C VAL A 84 14.34 13.69 38.63
N GLU A 85 13.39 13.51 39.55
CA GLU A 85 12.57 12.31 39.60
C GLU A 85 11.76 12.11 38.31
N LYS A 86 11.54 10.85 37.94
CA LYS A 86 10.77 10.46 36.76
C LYS A 86 9.28 10.68 36.99
N VAL A 87 8.85 11.94 37.09
CA VAL A 87 7.45 12.35 36.99
C VAL A 87 6.91 11.78 35.67
N ARG A 88 6.15 10.69 35.76
CA ARG A 88 5.57 9.98 34.63
C ARG A 88 4.56 10.87 33.93
N LYS A 89 5.02 11.73 33.02
CA LYS A 89 4.17 12.54 32.13
C LYS A 89 3.29 11.58 31.34
N LYS A 90 2.04 11.42 31.77
CA LYS A 90 1.06 10.48 31.20
C LYS A 90 1.01 10.71 29.69
N ALA A 91 1.33 9.68 28.91
CA ALA A 91 1.29 9.79 27.46
C ALA A 91 -0.13 10.15 27.03
N LYS A 92 -0.28 11.19 26.20
CA LYS A 92 -1.57 11.50 25.60
C LYS A 92 -2.01 10.27 24.79
N PRO A 93 -3.24 9.74 24.98
CA PRO A 93 -3.70 8.62 24.17
C PRO A 93 -3.65 9.04 22.71
N ARG A 94 -3.04 8.20 21.86
CA ARG A 94 -3.22 8.37 20.40
C ARG A 94 -4.72 8.25 20.11
N PRO A 95 -5.27 9.04 19.18
CA PRO A 95 -6.62 8.81 18.71
C PRO A 95 -6.69 7.36 18.20
N LYS A 96 -7.70 6.62 18.64
CA LYS A 96 -7.97 5.28 18.12
C LYS A 96 -8.23 5.45 16.62
N ILE A 97 -7.37 4.86 15.79
CA ILE A 97 -7.73 4.64 14.38
C ILE A 97 -8.98 3.77 14.42
N ALA A 98 -10.01 4.10 13.65
CA ALA A 98 -11.30 3.46 13.76
C ALA A 98 -11.15 1.95 13.52
N GLU A 99 -11.48 1.14 14.54
CA GLU A 99 -11.51 -0.31 14.46
C GLU A 99 -12.61 -0.67 13.46
N SER A 100 -12.22 -0.98 12.22
CA SER A 100 -13.15 -1.09 11.11
C SER A 100 -13.89 -2.43 11.15
N GLN A 101 -14.91 -2.51 12.01
CA GLN A 101 -15.93 -3.56 12.08
C GLN A 101 -15.37 -4.99 12.04
N PRO A 102 -15.20 -5.68 13.19
CA PRO A 102 -14.81 -7.08 13.17
C PRO A 102 -15.91 -7.91 12.51
N LYS A 103 -15.78 -8.14 11.21
CA LYS A 103 -16.33 -9.34 10.58
C LYS A 103 -15.65 -10.52 11.27
N GLU A 104 -16.43 -11.43 11.82
CA GLU A 104 -15.92 -12.66 12.42
C GLU A 104 -15.35 -13.55 11.30
N TYR A 105 -14.04 -13.44 11.06
CA TYR A 105 -13.28 -14.43 10.30
C TYR A 105 -12.62 -15.37 11.29
N GLU A 106 -13.22 -16.55 11.46
CA GLU A 106 -12.60 -17.63 12.23
C GLU A 106 -11.38 -18.13 11.45
N LEU A 107 -10.22 -18.18 12.11
CA LEU A 107 -9.03 -18.86 11.60
C LEU A 107 -9.08 -20.31 12.06
N VAL A 108 -8.63 -21.25 11.22
CA VAL A 108 -8.54 -22.65 11.63
C VAL A 108 -7.46 -22.79 12.73
N GLU A 109 -7.73 -23.66 13.70
CA GLU A 109 -6.76 -24.11 14.68
C GLU A 109 -5.46 -24.57 13.99
N ASP A 110 -4.34 -24.32 14.68
CA ASP A 110 -2.96 -24.53 14.19
C ASP A 110 -2.57 -23.82 12.89
N PHE A 111 -3.20 -22.67 12.56
CA PHE A 111 -2.84 -21.84 11.39
C PHE A 111 -1.32 -21.61 11.24
N GLY A 112 -0.60 -21.36 12.33
CA GLY A 112 0.85 -21.13 12.32
C GLY A 112 1.65 -22.33 11.79
N THR A 113 1.26 -23.56 12.16
CA THR A 113 1.94 -24.78 11.70
C THR A 113 1.62 -25.07 10.23
N LYS A 114 0.39 -24.78 9.77
CA LYS A 114 -0.02 -24.91 8.37
C LYS A 114 0.77 -23.97 7.46
N ILE A 115 0.86 -22.69 7.84
CA ILE A 115 1.68 -21.69 7.14
C ILE A 115 3.15 -22.13 7.08
N LYS A 116 3.69 -22.64 8.20
CA LYS A 116 5.06 -23.15 8.26
C LYS A 116 5.29 -24.33 7.29
N ARG A 117 4.40 -25.33 7.28
CA ARG A 117 4.49 -26.50 6.39
C ARG A 117 4.42 -26.11 4.92
N ALA A 118 3.42 -25.34 4.51
CA ALA A 118 3.29 -24.89 3.12
C ALA A 118 4.48 -24.04 2.65
N ARG A 119 5.06 -23.20 3.53
CA ARG A 119 6.31 -22.49 3.24
C ARG A 119 7.48 -23.47 2.99
N GLU A 120 7.57 -24.54 3.75
CA GLU A 120 8.65 -25.53 3.70
C GLU A 120 8.50 -26.48 2.50
N GLU A 121 7.27 -26.88 2.16
CA GLU A 121 6.90 -27.60 0.94
C GLU A 121 7.25 -26.80 -0.33
N LEU A 122 7.01 -25.48 -0.34
CA LEU A 122 7.39 -24.57 -1.42
C LEU A 122 8.86 -24.11 -1.38
N GLY A 123 9.65 -24.55 -0.38
CA GLY A 123 11.06 -24.15 -0.21
C GLY A 123 11.32 -22.66 0.02
N LEU A 124 10.29 -21.87 0.36
CA LEU A 124 10.36 -20.41 0.39
C LEU A 124 10.98 -19.89 1.70
N LYS A 125 11.88 -18.91 1.60
CA LYS A 125 12.32 -18.15 2.77
C LYS A 125 11.23 -17.16 3.20
N ILE A 126 11.06 -16.98 4.51
CA ILE A 126 10.09 -16.06 5.15
C ILE A 126 10.12 -14.66 4.50
N GLU A 127 11.30 -14.17 4.10
CA GLU A 127 11.45 -12.89 3.41
C GLU A 127 10.69 -12.78 2.07
N HIS A 128 10.58 -13.84 1.28
CA HIS A 128 9.94 -13.78 -0.04
C HIS A 128 8.42 -13.65 0.09
N ILE A 129 7.82 -14.46 0.97
CA ILE A 129 6.39 -14.37 1.31
C ILE A 129 6.08 -13.01 1.96
N ALA A 130 6.93 -12.56 2.89
CA ALA A 130 6.78 -11.25 3.52
C ALA A 130 6.84 -10.10 2.48
N LYS A 131 7.73 -10.17 1.49
CA LYS A 131 7.80 -9.20 0.38
C LYS A 131 6.56 -9.28 -0.53
N ALA A 132 6.09 -10.47 -0.87
CA ALA A 132 4.90 -10.68 -1.70
C ALA A 132 3.62 -10.12 -1.07
N ILE A 133 3.45 -10.28 0.24
CA ILE A 133 2.28 -9.81 1.00
C ILE A 133 2.49 -8.37 1.54
N ASN A 134 3.65 -7.75 1.27
CA ASN A 134 4.03 -6.40 1.73
C ASN A 134 4.02 -6.24 3.27
N ILE A 135 4.53 -7.25 3.98
CA ILE A 135 4.63 -7.34 5.45
C ILE A 135 6.11 -7.41 5.87
N LYS A 136 6.41 -7.06 7.12
CA LYS A 136 7.73 -7.27 7.72
C LYS A 136 7.94 -8.76 8.03
N ALA A 137 9.08 -9.33 7.64
CA ALA A 137 9.41 -10.74 7.93
C ALA A 137 9.32 -11.08 9.44
N SER A 138 9.64 -10.13 10.32
CA SER A 138 9.50 -10.26 11.78
C SER A 138 8.06 -10.20 12.31
N THR A 139 7.08 -9.85 11.48
CA THR A 139 5.64 -10.06 11.74
C THR A 139 5.21 -11.42 11.22
N LEU A 140 5.61 -11.81 10.00
CA LEU A 140 5.28 -13.13 9.44
C LEU A 140 5.80 -14.28 10.31
N SER A 141 7.04 -14.20 10.78
CA SER A 141 7.61 -15.16 11.74
C SER A 141 6.83 -15.26 13.07
N LYS A 142 6.12 -14.20 13.48
CA LYS A 142 5.24 -14.24 14.67
C LYS A 142 3.87 -14.84 14.37
N ILE A 143 3.41 -14.77 13.12
CA ILE A 143 2.19 -15.45 12.65
C ILE A 143 2.46 -16.96 12.52
N GLU A 144 3.59 -17.37 11.92
CA GLU A 144 4.05 -18.78 11.92
C GLU A 144 4.17 -19.35 13.34
N ALA A 145 4.63 -18.53 14.30
CA ALA A 145 4.75 -18.92 15.70
C ALA A 145 3.44 -18.79 16.53
N GLY A 146 2.29 -18.48 15.90
CA GLY A 146 0.99 -18.32 16.58
C GLY A 146 0.87 -17.12 17.54
N LYS A 147 1.90 -16.26 17.63
CA LYS A 147 1.99 -15.14 18.59
C LYS A 147 1.25 -13.87 18.17
N ILE A 148 0.81 -13.81 16.91
CA ILE A 148 0.03 -12.70 16.34
C ILE A 148 -1.04 -13.30 15.43
N VAL A 149 -2.29 -12.90 15.66
CA VAL A 149 -3.42 -13.13 14.74
C VAL A 149 -3.24 -12.23 13.51
N PRO A 150 -3.18 -12.77 12.28
CA PRO A 150 -3.16 -11.98 11.06
C PRO A 150 -4.53 -11.31 10.81
N SER A 151 -4.55 -10.10 10.27
CA SER A 151 -5.81 -9.49 9.80
C SER A 151 -6.34 -10.22 8.56
N TYR A 152 -7.65 -10.10 8.28
CA TYR A 152 -8.32 -10.78 7.16
C TYR A 152 -7.58 -10.65 5.82
N ASP A 153 -7.14 -9.45 5.43
CA ASP A 153 -6.42 -9.22 4.18
C ASP A 153 -5.07 -9.96 4.13
N VAL A 154 -4.41 -10.09 5.29
CA VAL A 154 -3.15 -10.82 5.45
C VAL A 154 -3.38 -12.32 5.39
N ALA A 155 -4.41 -12.82 6.07
CA ALA A 155 -4.81 -14.23 6.01
C ALA A 155 -5.15 -14.64 4.56
N ARG A 156 -6.04 -13.90 3.89
CA ARG A 156 -6.43 -14.16 2.49
C ARG A 156 -5.26 -14.03 1.51
N SER A 157 -4.25 -13.22 1.82
CA SER A 157 -3.02 -13.12 1.03
C SER A 157 -2.03 -14.26 1.30
N LEU A 158 -1.98 -14.80 2.52
CA LEU A 158 -1.23 -16.02 2.83
C LEU A 158 -1.84 -17.23 2.10
N GLU A 159 -3.18 -17.36 2.14
CA GLU A 159 -3.90 -18.40 1.39
C GLU A 159 -3.53 -18.37 -0.10
N ARG A 160 -3.52 -17.20 -0.73
CA ARG A 160 -3.17 -17.02 -2.16
C ARG A 160 -1.70 -17.24 -2.52
N VAL A 161 -0.77 -17.10 -1.57
CA VAL A 161 0.68 -17.22 -1.81
C VAL A 161 1.20 -18.63 -1.47
N LEU A 162 0.46 -19.37 -0.64
CA LEU A 162 0.82 -20.71 -0.16
C LEU A 162 -0.15 -21.81 -0.61
N ASP A 163 -1.23 -21.44 -1.33
CA ASP A 163 -2.34 -22.29 -1.81
C ASP A 163 -2.97 -23.21 -0.74
N ILE A 164 -3.07 -22.68 0.49
CA ILE A 164 -3.70 -23.34 1.65
C ILE A 164 -4.94 -22.59 2.11
N ARG A 165 -5.86 -23.29 2.78
CA ARG A 165 -7.02 -22.68 3.45
C ARG A 165 -6.75 -22.50 4.94
N ILE A 166 -6.92 -21.27 5.42
CA ILE A 166 -6.61 -20.82 6.78
C ILE A 166 -7.86 -20.18 7.43
N ILE A 167 -8.80 -19.65 6.63
CA ILE A 167 -10.05 -19.05 7.09
C ILE A 167 -11.18 -20.10 7.06
N THR A 168 -11.85 -20.31 8.20
CA THR A 168 -12.93 -21.31 8.37
C THR A 168 -14.28 -20.77 7.91
N ARG A 169 -14.67 -19.60 8.42
CA ARG A 169 -16.00 -18.99 8.20
C ARG A 169 -15.90 -17.82 7.23
N GLY A 170 -15.83 -18.13 5.94
CA GLY A 170 -15.51 -17.13 4.91
C GLY A 170 -15.74 -17.52 3.46
N SER A 171 -16.69 -18.41 3.15
CA SER A 171 -17.25 -18.47 1.79
C SER A 171 -17.90 -17.12 1.43
N TYR A 172 -17.86 -16.64 0.19
CA TYR A 172 -17.84 -17.35 -1.09
C TYR A 172 -16.69 -16.91 -2.03
N GLU A 173 -16.64 -17.54 -3.22
CA GLU A 173 -15.48 -17.76 -4.10
C GLU A 173 -14.82 -16.54 -4.83
N VAL A 174 -14.13 -16.83 -5.95
CA VAL A 174 -13.25 -15.99 -6.82
C VAL A 174 -11.75 -16.06 -6.47
N SER A 175 -10.85 -16.64 -7.27
CA SER A 175 -10.89 -17.47 -8.52
C SER A 175 -9.52 -18.23 -8.61
N THR A 176 -9.07 -19.01 -9.63
CA THR A 176 -9.42 -19.20 -11.07
C THR A 176 -8.74 -20.49 -11.60
N THR A 177 -9.17 -21.02 -12.78
CA THR A 177 -8.44 -21.91 -13.73
C THR A 177 -7.82 -23.24 -13.23
N GLY A 178 -7.95 -24.38 -13.91
CA GLY A 178 -8.68 -24.72 -15.13
C GLY A 178 -8.18 -26.05 -15.74
N VAL A 179 -9.04 -26.79 -16.44
CA VAL A 179 -8.70 -28.00 -17.22
C VAL A 179 -9.18 -27.80 -18.66
N ILE A 180 -8.47 -28.37 -19.62
CA ILE A 180 -8.68 -28.16 -21.06
C ILE A 180 -9.64 -29.24 -21.60
N GLU A 181 -10.75 -28.80 -22.21
CA GLU A 181 -11.40 -29.57 -23.27
C GLU A 181 -11.49 -28.69 -24.53
N SER A 182 -10.99 -29.20 -25.65
CA SER A 182 -10.86 -28.47 -26.92
C SER A 182 -12.07 -28.72 -27.82
N GLY A 183 -13.06 -27.82 -27.78
CA GLY A 183 -14.16 -27.77 -28.75
C GLY A 183 -14.03 -26.56 -29.69
N PRO A 184 -14.17 -26.72 -31.03
CA PRO A 184 -14.32 -25.58 -31.92
C PRO A 184 -15.65 -24.84 -31.63
N PRO A 185 -15.77 -23.53 -31.95
CA PRO A 185 -17.01 -22.80 -31.78
C PRO A 185 -18.13 -23.43 -32.62
N PRO A 186 -19.39 -23.45 -32.14
CA PRO A 186 -20.50 -24.05 -32.87
C PRO A 186 -20.75 -23.31 -34.19
N SER A 187 -20.54 -23.99 -35.30
CA SER A 187 -20.89 -23.51 -36.63
C SER A 187 -22.41 -23.62 -36.83
N ILE A 188 -23.12 -22.48 -36.75
CA ILE A 188 -24.49 -22.39 -37.23
C ILE A 188 -24.49 -22.80 -38.71
N THR A 189 -25.16 -23.89 -39.03
CA THR A 189 -25.26 -24.42 -40.38
C THR A 189 -26.45 -23.81 -41.11
N LEU A 190 -26.39 -23.75 -42.44
CA LEU A 190 -27.42 -23.08 -43.26
C LEU A 190 -28.82 -23.69 -43.13
N GLY A 191 -28.94 -24.95 -42.68
CA GLY A 191 -30.23 -25.59 -42.41
C GLY A 191 -31.00 -25.00 -41.22
N GLU A 192 -30.29 -24.51 -40.21
CA GLU A 192 -30.92 -24.02 -38.97
C GLU A 192 -31.57 -22.63 -39.15
N LEU A 193 -31.08 -21.84 -40.11
CA LEU A 193 -31.64 -20.55 -40.49
C LEU A 193 -32.98 -20.64 -41.25
N ALA A 194 -33.34 -21.81 -41.79
CA ALA A 194 -34.55 -21.97 -42.60
C ALA A 194 -35.84 -21.83 -41.76
N ASN A 195 -35.92 -22.50 -40.61
CA ASN A 195 -37.14 -22.59 -39.81
C ASN A 195 -37.50 -21.29 -39.05
N LEU A 196 -36.59 -20.33 -38.93
CA LEU A 196 -36.86 -19.07 -38.23
C LEU A 196 -37.78 -18.12 -39.01
N LYS A 197 -37.99 -18.35 -40.32
CA LYS A 197 -38.71 -17.44 -41.21
C LYS A 197 -40.23 -17.65 -41.26
N GLU A 198 -40.72 -18.86 -40.94
CA GLU A 198 -42.15 -19.18 -41.06
C GLU A 198 -42.98 -18.70 -39.86
N LYS A 199 -42.41 -18.74 -38.65
CA LYS A 199 -43.10 -18.36 -37.40
C LYS A 199 -43.29 -16.84 -37.19
N LYS A 200 -43.07 -16.02 -38.23
CA LYS A 200 -43.31 -14.56 -38.22
C LYS A 200 -44.41 -14.11 -39.21
N ARG A 201 -45.33 -15.03 -39.58
CA ARG A 201 -46.51 -14.75 -40.42
C ARG A 201 -47.84 -15.33 -39.92
N ARG A 202 -47.90 -15.78 -38.66
CA ARG A 202 -49.14 -16.07 -37.92
C ARG A 202 -48.97 -15.54 -36.50
N GLY A 203 -49.79 -14.55 -36.12
CA GLY A 203 -49.56 -13.61 -35.04
C GLY A 203 -49.69 -12.20 -35.59
#